data_AF-A0A957G5V5-F1
#
_entry.id   AF-A0A957G5V5-F1
#
_cell.length_a   1.000
_cell.length_b   1.000
_cell.length_c   1.000
_cell.angle_alpha   90.00
_cell.angle_beta   90.00
_cell.angle_gamma   90.00
#
_symmetry.space_group_name_H-M   'P 1'
#
loop_
_entity.id
_entity.type
_entity.pdbx_description
1 polymer ?
#
loop_
_entity_poly.entity_id
_entity_poly.type
_entity_poly.pdbx_seq_one_letter_code
_entity_poly.pdbx_strand_id
1 'polypeptide(L)' 'MSGDPARVHFGIPAGATIGDLLLIWPDGAATRLTDVSSGQLLLVERDSQPVAAGVSP' A
#
# COMPACT_ATOMS: atom_id res chain seq x y z
N MET A 1 -1.32 -8.97 -18.82
CA MET A 1 -0.51 -9.93 -18.02
C MET A 1 -1.33 -10.25 -16.78
N SER A 2 -1.73 -11.51 -16.58
CA SER A 2 -2.45 -11.95 -15.38
C SER A 2 -1.48 -12.81 -14.57
N GLY A 3 -0.83 -12.21 -13.58
CA GLY A 3 -0.04 -12.90 -12.56
C GLY A 3 -0.55 -12.46 -11.19
N ASP A 4 -0.40 -13.32 -10.18
CA ASP A 4 -0.82 -12.98 -8.82
C ASP A 4 -0.12 -11.70 -8.33
N PRO A 5 -0.83 -10.81 -7.61
CA PRO A 5 -0.22 -9.61 -7.06
C PRO A 5 0.89 -9.97 -6.06
N ALA A 6 2.01 -9.26 -6.15
CA ALA A 6 3.09 -9.39 -5.18
C ALA A 6 2.57 -9.01 -3.78
N ARG A 7 2.78 -9.89 -2.79
CA ARG A 7 2.30 -9.68 -1.42
C ARG A 7 3.48 -9.43 -0.48
N VAL A 8 3.42 -8.32 0.25
CA VAL A 8 4.44 -7.92 1.23
C VAL A 8 3.78 -7.65 2.57
N HIS A 9 4.39 -8.14 3.65
CA HIS A 9 3.92 -7.95 5.02
C HIS A 9 4.96 -7.14 5.80
N PHE A 10 4.53 -6.07 6.45
CA PHE A 10 5.37 -5.22 7.29
C PHE A 10 4.97 -5.38 8.76
N GLY A 11 5.93 -5.72 9.61
CA GLY A 11 5.75 -5.66 11.06
C GLY A 11 6.01 -4.24 11.56
N ILE A 12 4.97 -3.58 12.08
CA ILE A 12 5.08 -2.23 12.65
C ILE A 12 5.07 -2.36 14.18
N PRO A 13 6.09 -1.86 14.90
CA PRO A 13 6.09 -1.89 16.36
C PRO A 13 4.89 -1.17 16.97
N ALA A 14 4.45 -1.62 18.15
CA ALA A 14 3.37 -0.96 18.88
C ALA A 14 3.75 0.50 19.20
N GLY A 15 2.83 1.43 18.92
CA GLY A 15 3.03 2.87 19.14
C GLY A 15 3.84 3.59 18.07
N ALA A 16 4.35 2.89 17.04
CA ALA A 16 4.97 3.55 15.90
C ALA A 16 3.92 4.13 14.94
N THR A 17 4.22 5.30 14.37
CA THR A 17 3.40 5.94 13.34
C THR A 17 4.03 5.71 11.98
N ILE A 18 3.21 5.39 10.98
CA ILE A 18 3.64 5.31 9.58
C ILE A 18 3.58 6.72 9.01
N GLY A 19 4.72 7.26 8.56
CA GLY A 19 4.77 8.56 7.90
C GLY A 19 4.33 8.46 6.44
N ASP A 20 4.98 7.60 5.68
CA ASP A 20 4.62 7.30 4.30
C ASP A 20 5.11 5.92 3.84
N LEU A 21 4.51 5.43 2.77
CA LEU A 21 4.91 4.22 2.06
C LEU A 21 5.33 4.59 0.62
N LEU A 22 6.57 4.25 0.26
CA LEU A 22 7.12 4.42 -1.08
C LEU A 22 7.24 3.07 -1.79
N LEU A 23 6.56 2.94 -2.93
CA LEU A 23 6.68 1.80 -3.83
C LEU A 23 7.50 2.21 -5.04
N ILE A 24 8.52 1.42 -5.38
CA ILE A 24 9.31 1.58 -6.60
C ILE A 24 8.96 0.42 -7.53
N TRP A 25 8.43 0.75 -8.70
CA TRP A 25 8.01 -0.21 -9.71
C TRP A 25 9.21 -0.72 -10.53
N PRO A 26 9.11 -1.88 -11.21
CA PRO A 26 10.22 -2.44 -11.97
C PRO A 26 10.76 -1.57 -13.11
N ASP A 27 9.96 -0.62 -13.59
CA ASP A 27 10.35 0.37 -14.61
C ASP A 27 10.98 1.65 -14.01
N GLY A 28 11.12 1.72 -12.69
CA GLY A 28 11.68 2.85 -11.97
C GLY A 28 10.66 3.93 -11.57
N ALA A 29 9.38 3.79 -11.94
CA ALA A 29 8.34 4.70 -11.47
C ALA A 29 8.13 4.55 -9.95
N ALA A 30 7.61 5.59 -9.29
CA ALA A 30 7.38 5.58 -7.85
C ALA A 30 5.96 6.01 -7.48
N THR A 31 5.35 5.30 -6.52
CA THR A 31 4.08 5.66 -5.87
C THR A 31 4.34 5.95 -4.41
N ARG A 32 3.89 7.11 -3.92
CA ARG A 32 3.99 7.50 -2.50
C ARG A 32 2.61 7.64 -1.87
N LEU A 33 2.42 7.01 -0.72
CA LEU A 33 1.18 7.04 0.06
C LEU A 33 1.47 7.64 1.44
N THR A 34 0.74 8.67 1.86
CA THR A 34 0.99 9.39 3.13
C THR A 34 -0.07 9.17 4.21
N ASP A 35 -1.16 8.48 3.89
CA ASP A 35 -2.28 8.22 4.81
C ASP A 35 -2.45 6.71 5.01
N VAL A 36 -1.38 6.08 5.49
CA VAL A 36 -1.31 4.63 5.70
C VAL A 36 -1.34 4.34 7.19
N SER A 37 -2.17 3.41 7.61
CA SER A 37 -2.31 3.01 9.01
C SER A 37 -1.84 1.59 9.26
N SER A 38 -1.33 1.32 10.47
CA SER A 38 -1.01 -0.04 10.89
C SER A 38 -2.27 -0.92 10.89
N GLY A 39 -2.14 -2.17 10.45
CA GLY A 39 -3.27 -3.11 10.35
C GLY A 39 -4.15 -2.92 9.11
N GLN A 40 -3.82 -1.98 8.23
CA GLN A 40 -4.48 -1.78 6.95
C GLN A 40 -3.99 -2.80 5.92
N LEU A 41 -4.90 -3.34 5.11
CA LEU A 41 -4.56 -4.05 3.88
C LEU A 41 -4.69 -3.09 2.70
N LEU A 42 -3.61 -2.93 1.94
CA LEU A 42 -3.56 -2.05 0.78
C LEU A 42 -3.38 -2.87 -0.50
N LEU A 43 -4.23 -2.60 -1.49
CA LEU A 43 -3.99 -2.95 -2.88
C LEU A 43 -3.54 -1.67 -3.60
N VAL A 44 -2.36 -1.72 -4.21
CA VAL A 44 -1.82 -0.59 -4.96
C VAL A 44 -1.59 -1.07 -6.38
N GLU A 45 -2.21 -0.41 -7.34
CA GLU A 45 -1.98 -0.66 -8.76
C GLU A 45 -1.28 0.54 -9.37
N ARG A 46 -0.62 0.28 -10.51
CA ARG A 46 0.26 1.23 -11.17
C ARG A 46 -0.45 2.49 -11.70
N ASP A 47 -1.78 2.48 -11.81
CA ASP A 47 -2.59 3.57 -12.36
C ASP A 47 -3.82 3.95 -11.51
N SER A 48 -3.98 3.39 -10.29
CA SER A 48 -5.12 3.73 -9.42
C SER A 48 -4.69 4.60 -8.24
N GLN A 49 -5.33 5.76 -8.10
CA GLN A 49 -5.34 6.48 -6.83
C GLN A 49 -5.79 5.51 -5.71
N PRO A 50 -5.21 5.59 -4.51
CA PRO A 50 -5.57 4.69 -3.41
C PRO A 50 -7.07 4.84 -3.10
N VAL A 51 -7.85 3.78 -3.35
CA VAL A 51 -9.23 3.66 -2.90
C VAL A 51 -9.18 2.99 -1.54
N ALA A 52 -9.55 3.70 -0.47
CA ALA A 52 -9.75 3.09 0.83
C ALA A 52 -10.83 2.00 0.70
N ALA A 53 -10.51 0.76 1.05
CA ALA A 53 -11.47 -0.35 1.07
C ALA A 53 -12.57 -0.04 2.10
N GLY A 54 -13.65 0.58 1.64
CA GLY A 54 -14.83 0.89 2.44
C GLY A 54 -15.51 -0.39 2.90
N VAL A 55 -15.71 -0.52 4.21
CA VAL A 55 -16.63 -1.49 4.79
C VAL A 55 -18.04 -1.05 4.41
N SER A 56 -18.75 -1.85 3.62
CA SER A 56 -20.17 -1.62 3.31
C SER A 56 -21.04 -2.31 4.38
N PRO A 57 -22.13 -1.68 4.86
CA PRO A 57 -23.04 -2.23 5.88
C PRO A 57 -23.87 -3.42 5.38
#